data_AF-A0A662A5J3-F1
#
_entry.id   AF-A0A662A5J3-F1
#
_cell.length_a   1.000
_cell.length_b   1.000
_cell.length_c   1.000
_cell.angle_alpha   90.00
_cell.angle_beta   90.00
_cell.angle_gamma   90.00
#
_symmetry.space_group_name_H-M   'P 1'
#
loop_
_entity.id
_entity.type
_entity.pdbx_description
1 polymer ?
#
loop_
_entity_poly.entity_id
_entity_poly.type
_entity_poly.pdbx_seq_one_letter_code
_entity_poly.pdbx_strand_id
1 'polypeptide(L)'
;MKHSVLLDTSFFIRLLNDEDPLHKNAKGYFRYFLENEIALKVSTITIAEYCVIGDLDDLPLKYIQILPFNLNQALRTGEFAKIIFKENKVAKEKLSPRAIIPNDSKLFSQADLDKSITHFVTSDVRSKNTLNALRKGIQPKFEIMDISIPYDEVFGVLALD
;
A
#
# COMPACT_ATOMS: atom_id res chain seq x y z
N MET A 1 -10.24 17.48 -4.79
CA MET A 1 -8.81 17.11 -4.73
C MET A 1 -8.56 16.10 -5.83
N LYS A 2 -7.42 16.16 -6.55
CA LYS A 2 -7.07 15.10 -7.51
C LYS A 2 -6.85 13.79 -6.74
N HIS A 3 -7.42 12.70 -7.26
CA HIS A 3 -7.33 11.35 -6.70
C HIS A 3 -5.89 10.85 -6.75
N SER A 4 -5.44 10.16 -5.71
CA SER A 4 -4.12 9.53 -5.65
C SER A 4 -4.18 8.15 -5.03
N VAL A 5 -3.13 7.39 -5.30
CA VAL A 5 -2.96 6.01 -4.84
C VAL A 5 -1.64 5.85 -4.11
N LEU A 6 -1.62 5.01 -3.07
CA LEU A 6 -0.40 4.62 -2.36
C LEU A 6 0.02 3.22 -2.83
N LEU A 7 1.19 3.15 -3.47
CA LEU A 7 1.78 1.92 -3.97
C LEU A 7 2.64 1.28 -2.87
N ASP A 8 2.47 -0.03 -2.66
CA ASP A 8 3.24 -0.80 -1.68
C ASP A 8 4.40 -1.59 -2.30
N THR A 9 5.16 -2.27 -1.46
CA THR A 9 6.34 -3.04 -1.88
C THR A 9 5.94 -4.18 -2.82
N SER A 10 4.79 -4.82 -2.58
CA SER A 10 4.29 -5.92 -3.40
C SER A 10 3.98 -5.49 -4.83
N PHE A 11 3.50 -4.25 -5.01
CA PHE A 11 3.25 -3.64 -6.31
C PHE A 11 4.55 -3.44 -7.09
N PHE A 12 5.56 -2.85 -6.47
CA PHE A 12 6.85 -2.59 -7.13
C PHE A 12 7.58 -3.87 -7.54
N ILE A 13 7.56 -4.89 -6.69
CA ILE A 13 8.15 -6.20 -7.00
C ILE A 13 7.56 -6.75 -8.31
N ARG A 14 6.23 -6.67 -8.47
CA ARG A 14 5.52 -7.17 -9.66
C ARG A 14 5.68 -6.26 -10.87
N LEU A 15 5.74 -4.95 -10.65
CA LEU A 15 5.99 -4.00 -11.72
C LEU A 15 7.37 -4.19 -12.37
N LEU A 16 8.37 -4.61 -11.59
CA LEU A 16 9.76 -4.67 -12.03
C LEU A 16 10.25 -6.08 -12.36
N ASN A 17 9.51 -7.12 -12.00
CA ASN A 17 9.81 -8.51 -12.34
C ASN A 17 8.92 -8.97 -13.51
N ASP A 18 9.47 -9.07 -14.71
CA ASP A 18 8.76 -9.49 -15.93
C ASP A 18 8.34 -10.96 -15.94
N GLU A 19 9.01 -11.79 -15.15
CA GLU A 19 8.67 -13.19 -14.92
C GLU A 19 7.54 -13.38 -13.88
N ASP A 20 7.11 -12.33 -13.17
CA ASP A 20 6.00 -12.44 -12.22
C ASP A 20 4.65 -12.58 -12.96
N PRO A 21 3.78 -13.55 -12.60
CA PRO A 21 2.48 -13.72 -13.22
C PRO A 21 1.59 -12.47 -13.19
N LEU A 22 1.77 -11.58 -12.21
CA LEU A 22 1.02 -10.32 -12.07
C LEU A 22 1.70 -9.12 -12.72
N HIS A 23 2.82 -9.31 -13.43
CA HIS A 23 3.55 -8.23 -14.09
C HIS A 23 2.70 -7.46 -15.09
N LYS A 24 1.95 -8.18 -15.95
CA LYS A 24 1.03 -7.56 -16.93
C LYS A 24 -0.02 -6.69 -16.23
N ASN A 25 -0.56 -7.15 -15.11
CA ASN A 25 -1.52 -6.38 -14.31
C ASN A 25 -0.85 -5.14 -13.74
N ALA A 26 0.28 -5.27 -13.03
CA ALA A 26 1.00 -4.15 -12.42
C ALA A 26 1.33 -3.05 -13.45
N LYS A 27 1.81 -3.43 -14.64
CA LYS A 27 2.03 -2.49 -15.75
C LYS A 27 0.75 -1.84 -16.23
N GLY A 28 -0.34 -2.60 -16.35
CA GLY A 28 -1.66 -2.09 -16.73
C GLY A 28 -2.18 -1.02 -15.77
N TYR A 29 -2.13 -1.29 -14.46
CA TYR A 29 -2.46 -0.30 -13.42
C TYR A 29 -1.56 0.93 -13.51
N PHE A 30 -0.24 0.73 -13.58
CA PHE A 30 0.72 1.84 -13.64
C PHE A 30 0.45 2.74 -14.86
N ARG A 31 0.27 2.15 -16.04
CA ARG A 31 -0.10 2.86 -17.28
C ARG A 31 -1.41 3.62 -17.12
N TYR A 32 -2.46 2.94 -16.65
CA TYR A 32 -3.78 3.56 -16.47
C TYR A 32 -3.71 4.76 -15.53
N PHE A 33 -2.99 4.64 -14.41
CA PHE A 33 -2.83 5.75 -13.46
C PHE A 33 -2.16 6.95 -14.11
N LEU A 34 -1.11 6.74 -14.91
CA LEU A 34 -0.43 7.83 -15.61
C LEU A 34 -1.32 8.49 -16.67
N GLU A 35 -2.00 7.69 -17.50
CA GLU A 35 -2.89 8.18 -18.56
C GLU A 35 -4.08 8.98 -18.03
N ASN A 36 -4.57 8.63 -16.83
CA ASN A 36 -5.71 9.29 -16.19
C ASN A 36 -5.29 10.34 -15.15
N GLU A 37 -4.02 10.76 -15.15
CA GLU A 37 -3.46 11.75 -14.23
C GLU A 37 -3.71 11.44 -12.73
N ILE A 38 -3.78 10.16 -12.38
CA ILE A 38 -3.89 9.70 -11.00
C ILE A 38 -2.51 9.80 -10.36
N ALA A 39 -2.41 10.61 -9.30
CA ALA A 39 -1.12 10.81 -8.63
C ALA A 39 -0.66 9.52 -7.95
N LEU A 40 0.53 9.07 -8.29
CA LEU A 40 1.18 7.91 -7.71
C LEU A 40 2.00 8.35 -6.51
N LYS A 41 1.83 7.68 -5.37
CA LYS A 41 2.61 7.96 -4.16
C LYS A 41 3.26 6.70 -3.64
N VAL A 42 4.43 6.86 -3.02
CA VAL A 42 5.16 5.78 -2.35
C VAL A 42 5.64 6.23 -0.99
N SER A 43 5.55 5.35 0.01
CA SER A 43 6.11 5.60 1.33
C SER A 43 7.62 5.42 1.36
N THR A 44 8.34 6.22 2.16
CA THR A 44 9.75 5.92 2.49
C THR A 44 9.91 4.56 3.20
N ILE A 45 8.85 4.03 3.83
CA ILE A 45 8.86 2.69 4.43
C ILE A 45 8.81 1.62 3.35
N THR A 46 7.95 1.78 2.35
CA THR A 46 7.89 0.91 1.17
C THR A 46 9.21 0.90 0.41
N ILE A 47 9.83 2.07 0.22
CA ILE A 47 11.17 2.15 -0.37
C ILE A 47 12.18 1.33 0.46
N ALA A 48 12.18 1.49 1.78
CA ALA A 48 13.09 0.74 2.65
C ALA A 48 12.85 -0.79 2.58
N GLU A 49 11.60 -1.23 2.48
CA GLU A 49 11.27 -2.64 2.28
C GLU A 49 11.72 -3.17 0.92
N TYR A 50 11.52 -2.40 -0.14
CA TYR A 50 11.97 -2.76 -1.49
C TYR A 50 13.49 -2.88 -1.56
N CYS A 51 14.23 -1.94 -0.95
CA CYS A 51 15.68 -1.93 -0.92
C CYS A 51 16.33 -3.08 -0.12
N VAL A 52 15.53 -3.99 0.45
CA VAL A 52 16.06 -5.26 0.99
C VAL A 52 16.48 -6.21 -0.13
N ILE A 53 15.85 -6.11 -1.32
CA ILE A 53 16.05 -7.04 -2.44
C ILE A 53 16.35 -6.36 -3.79
N GLY A 54 16.11 -5.06 -3.92
CA GLY A 54 16.39 -4.29 -5.14
C GLY A 54 17.07 -2.95 -4.84
N ASP A 55 17.32 -2.15 -5.87
CA ASP A 55 18.00 -0.86 -5.74
C ASP A 55 17.02 0.31 -5.94
N LEU A 56 17.29 1.44 -5.28
CA LEU A 56 16.45 2.64 -5.41
C LEU A 56 16.28 3.08 -6.88
N ASP A 57 17.34 2.91 -7.66
CA ASP A 57 17.41 3.32 -9.07
C ASP A 57 16.50 2.48 -9.98
N ASP A 58 16.03 1.31 -9.52
CA ASP A 58 15.05 0.48 -10.24
C ASP A 58 13.64 1.08 -10.18
N LEU A 59 13.34 1.89 -9.15
CA LEU A 59 12.02 2.46 -8.96
C LEU A 59 11.77 3.62 -9.95
N PRO A 60 10.57 3.72 -10.55
CA PRO A 60 10.25 4.78 -11.51
C PRO A 60 9.93 6.13 -10.82
N LEU A 61 10.85 6.62 -9.98
CA LEU A 61 10.67 7.77 -9.09
C LEU A 61 10.33 9.08 -9.83
N LYS A 62 10.68 9.20 -11.12
CA LYS A 62 10.30 10.33 -11.96
C LYS A 62 8.77 10.54 -12.01
N TYR A 63 7.99 9.48 -11.83
CA TYR A 63 6.53 9.51 -11.94
C TYR A 63 5.82 9.42 -10.57
N ILE A 64 6.57 9.29 -9.48
CA ILE A 64 6.01 8.93 -8.17
C ILE A 64 6.38 9.98 -7.11
N GLN A 65 5.39 10.40 -6.33
CA GLN A 65 5.59 11.29 -5.19
C GLN A 65 6.03 10.50 -3.95
N ILE A 66 7.19 10.83 -3.40
CA ILE A 66 7.72 10.20 -2.18
C ILE A 66 7.05 10.82 -0.95
N LEU A 67 6.54 9.98 -0.05
CA LEU A 67 5.89 10.35 1.20
C LEU A 67 6.76 9.97 2.40
N PRO A 68 7.38 10.95 3.09
CA PRO A 68 8.09 10.69 4.33
C PRO A 68 7.12 10.29 5.45
N PHE A 69 7.58 9.39 6.32
CA PHE A 69 6.84 9.00 7.52
C PHE A 69 7.02 10.03 8.65
N ASN A 70 5.94 10.70 9.06
CA ASN A 70 5.97 11.83 10.00
C ASN A 70 5.31 11.53 11.36
N LEU A 71 5.33 12.51 12.27
CA LEU A 71 4.81 12.37 13.63
C LEU A 71 3.31 12.04 13.68
N ASN A 72 2.48 12.71 12.88
CA ASN A 72 1.04 12.47 12.88
C ASN A 72 0.72 11.04 12.41
N GLN A 73 1.47 10.56 11.43
CA GLN A 73 1.38 9.18 10.93
C GLN A 73 1.87 8.18 11.98
N ALA A 74 2.92 8.51 12.75
CA ALA A 74 3.38 7.69 13.87
C ALA A 74 2.31 7.53 14.96
N LEU A 75 1.64 8.62 15.35
CA LEU A 75 0.54 8.55 16.32
C LEU A 75 -0.61 7.69 15.81
N ARG A 76 -1.03 7.92 14.55
CA ARG A 76 -2.11 7.17 13.92
C ARG A 76 -1.78 5.69 13.73
N THR A 77 -0.52 5.37 13.44
CA THR A 77 0.00 3.99 13.39
C THR A 77 -0.18 3.28 14.72
N GLY A 78 0.09 3.96 15.85
CA GLY A 78 -0.06 3.37 17.18
C GLY A 78 -1.51 2.98 17.46
N GLU A 79 -2.47 3.82 17.07
CA GLU A 79 -3.90 3.52 17.16
C GLU A 79 -4.26 2.30 16.30
N PHE A 80 -3.81 2.27 15.05
CA PHE A 80 -4.07 1.16 14.12
C PHE A 80 -3.48 -0.16 14.64
N ALA A 81 -2.21 -0.15 15.06
CA ALA A 81 -1.53 -1.33 15.59
C ALA A 81 -2.24 -1.88 16.82
N LYS A 82 -2.71 -1.02 17.74
CA LYS A 82 -3.48 -1.45 18.92
C LYS A 82 -4.76 -2.20 18.54
N ILE A 83 -5.51 -1.70 17.54
CA ILE A 83 -6.73 -2.36 17.04
C ILE A 83 -6.35 -3.69 16.38
N ILE A 84 -5.38 -3.69 15.49
CA ILE A 84 -4.93 -4.89 14.76
C ILE A 84 -4.47 -6.00 15.73
N PHE A 85 -3.67 -5.66 16.75
CA PHE A 85 -3.23 -6.64 17.75
C PHE A 85 -4.38 -7.22 18.56
N LYS A 86 -5.35 -6.38 18.94
CA LYS A 86 -6.55 -6.83 19.67
C LYS A 86 -7.36 -7.80 18.82
N GLU A 87 -7.66 -7.43 17.57
CA GLU A 87 -8.50 -8.23 16.67
C GLU A 87 -7.82 -9.53 16.22
N ASN A 88 -6.50 -9.53 16.08
CA ASN A 88 -5.71 -10.72 15.78
C ASN A 88 -5.39 -11.55 17.04
N LYS A 89 -5.93 -11.18 18.21
CA LYS A 89 -5.72 -11.88 19.50
C LYS A 89 -4.24 -12.11 19.80
N VAL A 90 -3.40 -11.11 19.52
CA VAL A 90 -1.96 -11.18 19.75
C VAL A 90 -1.69 -11.32 21.25
N ALA A 91 -1.00 -12.39 21.62
CA ALA A 91 -0.66 -12.69 23.02
C ALA A 91 0.15 -11.55 23.66
N LYS A 92 -0.10 -11.24 24.94
CA LYS A 92 0.48 -10.09 25.64
C LYS A 92 2.02 -10.18 25.71
N GLU A 93 2.54 -11.41 25.75
CA GLU A 93 3.96 -11.73 25.75
C GLU A 93 4.64 -11.33 24.43
N LYS A 94 3.90 -11.29 23.31
CA LYS A 94 4.41 -10.79 22.02
C LYS A 94 4.46 -9.26 21.94
N LEU A 95 3.85 -8.57 22.90
CA LEU A 95 3.82 -7.11 22.99
C LEU A 95 4.85 -6.56 23.99
N SER A 96 5.47 -7.44 24.80
CA SER A 96 6.39 -7.08 25.88
C SER A 96 7.71 -7.87 25.78
N PRO A 97 8.88 -7.26 25.94
CA PRO A 97 9.11 -5.86 26.31
C PRO A 97 8.95 -4.88 25.14
N ARG A 98 8.85 -5.37 23.90
CA ARG A 98 8.77 -4.54 22.69
C ARG A 98 7.78 -5.12 21.69
N ALA A 99 6.72 -4.39 21.40
CA ALA A 99 5.82 -4.73 20.30
C ALA A 99 6.45 -4.41 18.94
N ILE A 100 6.37 -5.35 18.00
CA ILE A 100 6.76 -5.13 16.61
C ILE A 100 5.54 -4.61 15.84
N ILE A 101 5.57 -3.32 15.49
CA ILE A 101 4.49 -2.68 14.72
C ILE A 101 4.58 -3.14 13.26
N PRO A 102 3.53 -3.74 12.69
CA PRO A 102 3.50 -4.12 11.28
C PRO A 102 3.66 -2.91 10.36
N ASN A 103 4.40 -3.06 9.26
CA ASN A 103 4.58 -1.97 8.29
C ASN A 103 3.26 -1.58 7.61
N ASP A 104 2.34 -2.53 7.38
CA ASP A 104 0.97 -2.24 6.94
C ASP A 104 0.31 -1.14 7.79
N SER A 105 0.45 -1.20 9.13
CA SER A 105 -0.14 -0.19 10.02
C SER A 105 0.42 1.21 9.75
N LYS A 106 1.70 1.30 9.39
CA LYS A 106 2.36 2.55 9.04
C LYS A 106 1.87 3.07 7.69
N LEU A 107 1.85 2.21 6.67
CA LEU A 107 1.38 2.57 5.32
C LEU A 107 -0.09 2.99 5.34
N PHE A 108 -0.93 2.25 6.06
CA PHE A 108 -2.35 2.57 6.24
C PHE A 108 -2.53 3.91 6.94
N SER A 109 -1.69 4.26 7.91
CA SER A 109 -1.76 5.57 8.57
C SER A 109 -1.45 6.72 7.60
N GLN A 110 -0.54 6.51 6.63
CA GLN A 110 -0.24 7.51 5.60
C GLN A 110 -1.43 7.66 4.64
N ALA A 111 -2.00 6.54 4.19
CA ALA A 111 -3.21 6.53 3.36
C ALA A 111 -4.42 7.17 4.06
N ASP A 112 -4.62 6.91 5.36
CA ASP A 112 -5.75 7.43 6.11
C ASP A 112 -5.68 8.95 6.39
N LEU A 113 -4.47 9.49 6.59
CA LEU A 113 -4.27 10.90 6.91
C LEU A 113 -4.17 11.80 5.67
N ASP A 114 -3.63 11.28 4.56
CA ASP A 114 -3.58 12.02 3.30
C ASP A 114 -4.91 11.88 2.56
N LYS A 115 -5.73 12.94 2.63
CA LYS A 115 -7.07 12.97 2.00
C LYS A 115 -7.08 12.81 0.47
N SER A 116 -5.93 12.93 -0.20
CA SER A 116 -5.85 12.63 -1.63
C SER A 116 -5.69 11.14 -1.89
N ILE A 117 -5.18 10.36 -0.93
CA ILE A 117 -5.00 8.92 -1.07
C ILE A 117 -6.34 8.26 -0.80
N THR A 118 -6.88 7.62 -1.82
CA THR A 118 -8.17 6.93 -1.72
C THR A 118 -8.01 5.42 -1.80
N HIS A 119 -6.91 4.94 -2.40
CA HIS A 119 -6.61 3.53 -2.55
C HIS A 119 -5.19 3.21 -2.12
N PHE A 120 -5.06 2.12 -1.37
CA PHE A 120 -3.81 1.41 -1.15
C PHE A 120 -3.73 0.27 -2.16
N VAL A 121 -2.76 0.33 -3.07
CA VAL A 121 -2.63 -0.60 -4.20
C VAL A 121 -1.64 -1.68 -3.80
N THR A 122 -2.09 -2.93 -3.82
CA THR A 122 -1.31 -4.08 -3.34
C THR A 122 -1.76 -5.35 -4.05
N SER A 123 -0.95 -6.40 -3.93
CA SER A 123 -1.31 -7.78 -4.27
C SER A 123 -1.24 -8.70 -3.04
N ASP A 124 -0.83 -8.17 -1.88
CA ASP A 124 -0.65 -8.96 -0.67
C ASP A 124 -2.01 -9.15 0.04
N VAL A 125 -2.47 -10.40 0.05
CA VAL A 125 -3.69 -10.82 0.78
C VAL A 125 -3.56 -10.52 2.28
N ARG A 126 -2.34 -10.49 2.83
CA ARG A 126 -2.12 -10.14 4.24
C ARG A 126 -2.52 -8.70 4.53
N SER A 127 -2.20 -7.75 3.66
CA SER A 127 -2.61 -6.35 3.83
C SER A 127 -4.14 -6.21 3.81
N LYS A 128 -4.84 -6.99 2.97
CA LYS A 128 -6.32 -7.08 3.02
C LYS A 128 -6.83 -7.57 4.36
N ASN A 129 -6.26 -8.65 4.89
CA ASN A 129 -6.63 -9.18 6.20
C ASN A 129 -6.34 -8.18 7.33
N THR A 130 -5.21 -7.46 7.25
CA THR A 130 -4.86 -6.38 8.19
C THR A 130 -5.90 -5.27 8.14
N LEU A 131 -6.31 -4.81 6.94
CA LEU A 131 -7.34 -3.77 6.82
C LEU A 131 -8.70 -4.26 7.35
N ASN A 132 -9.07 -5.51 7.07
CA ASN A 132 -10.30 -6.11 7.60
C ASN A 132 -10.29 -6.18 9.13
N ALA A 133 -9.16 -6.52 9.75
CA ALA A 133 -9.00 -6.47 11.19
C ALA A 133 -9.13 -5.03 11.72
N LEU A 134 -8.46 -4.07 11.08
CA LEU A 134 -8.53 -2.66 11.44
C LEU A 134 -9.98 -2.11 11.39
N ARG A 135 -10.74 -2.49 10.36
CA ARG A 135 -12.14 -2.09 10.14
C ARG A 135 -13.11 -2.50 11.25
N LYS A 136 -12.76 -3.48 12.08
CA LYS A 136 -13.57 -3.87 13.25
C LYS A 136 -13.52 -2.84 14.38
N GLY A 137 -12.48 -2.00 14.42
CA GLY A 137 -12.31 -0.98 15.46
C GLY A 137 -12.43 0.46 14.97
N ILE A 138 -12.09 0.73 13.70
CA ILE A 138 -12.15 2.06 13.11
C ILE A 138 -12.35 1.98 11.60
N GLN A 139 -12.97 2.97 10.97
CA GLN A 139 -13.13 3.07 9.52
C GLN A 139 -12.00 3.93 8.92
N PRO A 140 -10.99 3.36 8.24
CA PRO A 140 -9.97 4.16 7.56
C PRO A 140 -10.53 4.81 6.29
N LYS A 141 -9.97 5.94 5.88
CA LYS A 141 -10.43 6.77 4.76
C LYS A 141 -9.85 6.38 3.40
N PHE A 142 -9.54 5.11 3.22
CA PHE A 142 -9.04 4.53 1.98
C PHE A 142 -9.56 3.10 1.80
N GLU A 143 -9.55 2.63 0.56
CA GLU A 143 -9.86 1.25 0.18
C GLU A 143 -8.61 0.51 -0.30
N ILE A 144 -8.67 -0.82 -0.36
CA ILE A 144 -7.63 -1.60 -1.05
C ILE A 144 -8.00 -1.77 -2.51
N MET A 145 -7.03 -1.55 -3.39
CA MET A 145 -7.09 -1.93 -4.79
C MET A 145 -6.17 -3.13 -5.01
N ASP A 146 -6.74 -4.26 -5.40
CA ASP A 146 -6.02 -5.51 -5.60
C ASP A 146 -5.60 -5.71 -7.04
N ILE A 147 -4.30 -5.72 -7.30
CA ILE A 147 -3.76 -5.92 -8.65
C ILE A 147 -3.80 -7.37 -9.13
N SER A 148 -4.25 -8.33 -8.30
CA SER A 148 -4.56 -9.67 -8.79
C SER A 148 -5.73 -9.67 -9.78
N ILE A 149 -6.61 -8.67 -9.67
CA ILE A 149 -7.67 -8.41 -10.64
C ILE A 149 -7.09 -7.57 -11.78
N PRO A 150 -7.24 -7.99 -13.05
CA PRO A 150 -6.79 -7.22 -14.21
C PRO A 150 -7.32 -5.78 -14.21
N TYR A 151 -6.49 -4.83 -14.64
CA TYR A 151 -6.83 -3.40 -14.59
C TYR A 151 -8.03 -3.05 -15.49
N ASP A 152 -8.16 -3.73 -16.62
CA ASP A 152 -9.25 -3.59 -17.58
C ASP A 152 -10.60 -4.02 -16.99
N GLU A 153 -10.60 -5.06 -16.15
CA GLU A 153 -11.76 -5.46 -15.36
C GLU A 153 -12.09 -4.41 -14.28
N VAL A 154 -11.10 -3.94 -13.53
CA VAL A 154 -11.31 -2.97 -12.44
C VAL A 154 -11.80 -1.62 -12.94
N PHE A 155 -11.26 -1.13 -14.05
CA PHE A 155 -11.60 0.18 -14.61
C PHE A 155 -12.65 0.13 -15.72
N GLY A 156 -13.08 -1.07 -16.14
CA GLY A 156 -14.08 -1.25 -17.21
C GLY A 156 -13.61 -0.72 -18.56
N VAL A 157 -12.31 -0.85 -18.86
CA VAL A 157 -11.72 -0.37 -20.12
C VAL A 157 -11.37 -1.52 -21.04
N LEU A 158 -11.40 -1.29 -22.35
CA LEU A 158 -10.93 -2.30 -23.30
C LEU A 158 -9.39 -2.34 -23.27
N ALA A 159 -8.81 -3.49 -22.90
CA ALA A 159 -7.38 -3.68 -23.01
C ALA A 159 -6.99 -3.66 -24.50
N LEU A 160 -6.39 -2.56 -24.94
CA LEU A 160 -5.69 -2.51 -26.22
C LEU A 160 -4.28 -3.04 -25.97
N ASP A 161 -3.98 -4.19 -26.59
CA ASP A 161 -2.66 -4.83 -26.60
C ASP A 161 -1.62 -3.97 -27.34
#